data_AF-A0A7X6VJ42-F1
#
_entry.id   AF-A0A7X6VJ42-F1
#
_cell.length_a   1.000
_cell.length_b   1.000
_cell.length_c   1.000
_cell.angle_alpha   90.00
_cell.angle_beta   90.00
_cell.angle_gamma   90.00
#
_symmetry.space_group_name_H-M   'P 1'
#
loop_
_entity.id
_entity.type
_entity.pdbx_description
1 polymer ?
#
loop_
_entity_poly.entity_id
_entity_poly.type
_entity_poly.pdbx_seq_one_letter_code
_entity_poly.pdbx_strand_id
1 'polypeptide(L)'
;VYNIIAAYAAARLCSFELADINDILAKYKPQTGRMQQFNIGKNVILNLVKNSAGFNQTISTLLNDKRKKDIIIAINDNAQDGKDVSWLWDVQFKLLDNAQIGNIITSSIRCDDVSVCLKYFGLENVKKVCDIKGAITQGLKTENDVLYIIVNYTALFSAKKILDGDDFED
;
A
#
# COMPACT_ATOMS: atom_id res chain seq x y z
N VAL A 1 3.32 16.55 -0.07
CA VAL A 1 4.04 17.84 0.09
C VAL A 1 3.80 18.78 -1.09
N TYR A 2 4.19 18.42 -2.33
CA TYR A 2 3.99 19.30 -3.50
C TYR A 2 2.57 19.84 -3.69
N ASN A 3 1.55 18.98 -3.62
CA ASN A 3 0.16 19.41 -3.78
C ASN A 3 -0.30 20.37 -2.67
N ILE A 4 0.21 20.20 -1.45
CA ILE A 4 -0.10 21.08 -0.32
C ILE A 4 0.56 22.45 -0.54
N ILE A 5 1.82 22.48 -0.97
CA ILE A 5 2.52 23.73 -1.28
C ILE A 5 1.84 24.46 -2.44
N ALA A 6 1.44 23.74 -3.50
CA ALA A 6 0.72 24.33 -4.62
C ALA A 6 -0.63 24.94 -4.19
N ALA A 7 -1.41 24.21 -3.37
CA ALA A 7 -2.66 24.72 -2.81
C ALA A 7 -2.44 25.93 -1.89
N TYR A 8 -1.42 25.89 -1.03
CA TYR A 8 -1.02 26.99 -0.17
C TYR A 8 -0.65 28.24 -0.98
N ALA A 9 0.23 28.08 -1.97
CA ALA A 9 0.68 29.16 -2.83
C ALA A 9 -0.49 29.79 -3.59
N ALA A 10 -1.39 28.98 -4.15
CA ALA A 10 -2.59 29.45 -4.85
C ALA A 10 -3.50 30.26 -3.92
N ALA A 11 -3.78 29.76 -2.71
CA ALA A 11 -4.62 30.47 -1.74
C ALA A 11 -3.99 31.79 -1.28
N ARG A 12 -2.66 31.83 -1.07
CA ARG A 12 -1.93 33.07 -0.76
C ARG A 12 -1.96 34.08 -1.91
N LEU A 13 -1.83 33.64 -3.16
CA LEU A 13 -1.94 34.51 -4.34
C LEU A 13 -3.34 35.12 -4.50
N CYS A 14 -4.38 34.38 -4.13
CA CYS A 14 -5.75 34.88 -4.09
C CYS A 14 -6.09 35.71 -2.86
N SER A 15 -5.09 36.09 -2.04
CA SER A 15 -5.27 36.90 -0.82
C SER A 15 -6.16 36.26 0.25
N PHE A 16 -6.29 34.94 0.27
CA PHE A 16 -6.93 34.26 1.40
C PHE A 16 -5.98 34.22 2.61
N GLU A 17 -6.46 34.64 3.77
CA GLU A 17 -5.77 34.38 5.03
C GLU A 17 -5.96 32.90 5.41
N LEU A 18 -4.85 32.18 5.50
CA LEU A 18 -4.81 30.77 5.90
C LEU A 18 -4.46 30.67 7.39
N ALA A 19 -5.25 31.34 8.23
CA ALA A 19 -5.20 31.09 9.67
C ALA A 19 -5.45 29.60 9.91
N ASP A 20 -4.61 28.98 10.75
CA ASP A 20 -4.73 27.57 11.16
C ASP A 20 -4.66 26.54 10.02
N ILE A 21 -3.76 26.72 9.04
CA ILE A 21 -3.51 25.70 8.02
C ILE A 21 -3.20 24.31 8.60
N ASN A 22 -2.59 24.25 9.77
CA ASN A 22 -2.33 23.00 10.47
C ASN A 22 -3.63 22.26 10.81
N ASP A 23 -4.67 22.98 11.24
CA ASP A 23 -5.98 22.40 11.55
C ASP A 23 -6.71 21.94 10.28
N ILE A 24 -6.59 22.70 9.19
CA ILE A 24 -7.14 22.33 7.88
C ILE A 24 -6.50 21.03 7.39
N LEU A 25 -5.16 20.95 7.46
CA LEU A 25 -4.41 19.76 7.05
C LEU A 25 -4.69 18.56 7.96
N ALA A 26 -4.86 18.78 9.27
CA ALA A 26 -5.21 17.72 10.21
C ALA A 26 -6.60 17.12 9.95
N LYS A 27 -7.55 17.93 9.44
CA LYS A 27 -8.90 17.48 9.09
C LYS A 27 -8.99 16.85 7.69
N TYR A 28 -7.98 17.03 6.83
CA TYR A 28 -7.99 16.49 5.49
C TYR A 28 -7.90 14.96 5.50
N LYS A 29 -8.92 14.31 4.93
CA LYS A 29 -8.93 12.85 4.73
C LYS A 29 -8.52 12.52 3.30
N PRO A 30 -7.48 11.69 3.10
CA PRO A 30 -7.10 11.22 1.77
C PRO A 30 -8.25 10.47 1.08
N GLN A 31 -8.23 10.47 -0.25
CA GLN A 31 -9.12 9.64 -1.06
C GLN A 31 -8.91 8.15 -0.76
N THR A 32 -9.98 7.36 -0.90
CA THR A 32 -10.04 5.92 -0.59
C THR A 32 -8.82 5.15 -1.09
N GLY A 33 -8.27 4.30 -0.23
CA GLY A 33 -7.13 3.44 -0.54
C GLY A 33 -5.77 4.12 -0.61
N ARG A 34 -5.63 5.41 -0.28
CA ARG A 34 -4.31 6.07 -0.19
C ARG A 34 -3.90 6.23 1.27
N MET A 35 -3.01 5.34 1.74
CA MET A 35 -2.60 5.27 3.15
C MET A 35 -3.79 5.17 4.12
N GLN A 36 -4.82 4.44 3.71
CA GLN A 36 -6.03 4.28 4.51
C GLN A 36 -5.75 3.34 5.67
N GLN A 37 -6.06 3.79 6.89
CA GLN A 37 -5.79 3.05 8.11
C GLN A 37 -7.03 2.29 8.57
N PHE A 38 -6.82 1.06 9.02
CA PHE A 38 -7.81 0.22 9.67
C PHE A 38 -7.21 -0.31 10.98
N ASN A 39 -8.06 -0.53 11.98
CA ASN A 39 -7.65 -1.15 13.24
C ASN A 39 -8.50 -2.39 13.49
N ILE A 40 -7.96 -3.56 13.14
CA ILE A 40 -8.67 -4.85 13.15
C ILE A 40 -7.82 -5.84 13.95
N GLY A 41 -7.71 -5.61 15.27
CA GLY A 41 -6.77 -6.31 16.15
C GLY A 41 -5.29 -5.95 15.93
N LYS A 42 -4.96 -5.44 14.73
CA LYS A 42 -3.66 -4.92 14.30
C LYS A 42 -3.87 -3.66 13.47
N ASN A 43 -2.89 -2.76 13.47
CA ASN A 43 -2.90 -1.62 12.58
C ASN A 43 -2.66 -2.09 11.13
N VAL A 44 -3.60 -1.81 10.23
CA VAL A 44 -3.51 -2.16 8.81
C VAL A 44 -3.51 -0.90 7.97
N ILE A 45 -2.59 -0.81 7.02
CA ILE A 45 -2.46 0.32 6.11
C ILE A 45 -2.67 -0.18 4.68
N LEU A 46 -3.78 0.23 4.06
CA LEU A 46 -4.10 -0.06 2.67
C LEU A 46 -3.60 1.08 1.78
N ASN A 47 -2.75 0.75 0.80
CA ASN A 47 -2.18 1.74 -0.11
C ASN A 47 -2.26 1.34 -1.58
N LEU A 48 -2.84 2.22 -2.38
CA LEU A 48 -3.01 2.09 -3.82
C LEU A 48 -1.75 2.53 -4.57
N VAL A 49 -1.25 1.66 -5.43
CA VAL A 49 -0.17 1.92 -6.38
C VAL A 49 -0.65 1.65 -7.80
N LYS A 50 -0.19 2.46 -8.76
CA LYS A 50 -0.58 2.33 -10.18
C LYS A 50 0.60 2.16 -11.13
N ASN A 51 1.81 2.35 -10.63
CA ASN A 51 3.06 2.35 -11.40
C ASN A 51 4.25 2.28 -10.44
N SER A 52 5.44 2.15 -11.00
CA SER A 52 6.70 2.06 -10.26
C SER A 52 6.97 3.28 -9.39
N ALA A 53 6.67 4.50 -9.87
CA ALA A 53 6.85 5.73 -9.10
C ALA A 53 6.00 5.74 -7.81
N GLY A 54 4.72 5.39 -7.89
CA GLY A 54 3.84 5.29 -6.72
C GLY A 54 4.25 4.17 -5.76
N PHE A 55 4.75 3.06 -6.30
CA PHE A 55 5.30 1.99 -5.49
C PHE A 55 6.56 2.44 -4.73
N ASN A 56 7.49 3.12 -5.40
CA ASN A 56 8.72 3.62 -4.79
C ASN A 56 8.43 4.67 -3.68
N GLN A 57 7.37 5.46 -3.82
CA GLN A 57 6.89 6.33 -2.72
C GLN A 57 6.37 5.52 -1.52
N THR A 58 5.71 4.38 -1.78
CA THR A 58 5.28 3.46 -0.74
C THR A 58 6.48 2.84 -0.01
N ILE A 59 7.49 2.38 -0.75
CA ILE A 59 8.76 1.88 -0.19
C ILE A 59 9.44 2.95 0.67
N SER A 60 9.48 4.19 0.22
CA SER A 60 10.03 5.31 1.01
C SER A 60 9.27 5.50 2.33
N THR A 61 7.95 5.30 2.31
CA THR A 61 7.12 5.34 3.53
C THR A 61 7.43 4.16 4.45
N LEU A 62 7.60 2.96 3.91
CA LEU A 62 7.97 1.76 4.66
C LEU A 62 9.33 1.90 5.35
N LEU A 63 10.32 2.52 4.69
CA LEU A 63 11.66 2.78 5.26
C LEU A 63 11.64 3.75 6.45
N ASN A 64 10.72 4.72 6.40
CA ASN A 64 10.58 5.73 7.44
C ASN A 64 9.84 5.21 8.68
N ASP A 65 8.92 4.25 8.51
CA ASP A 65 8.25 3.59 9.63
C ASP A 65 9.23 2.67 10.38
N LYS A 66 9.35 2.85 11.70
CA LYS A 66 10.27 2.10 12.58
C LYS A 66 9.60 0.93 13.31
N ARG A 67 8.34 0.66 12.99
CA ARG A 67 7.63 -0.53 13.46
C ARG A 67 8.03 -1.75 12.65
N LYS A 68 8.03 -2.93 13.27
CA LYS A 68 8.20 -4.19 12.54
C LYS A 68 6.93 -4.47 11.76
N LYS A 69 7.05 -4.76 10.47
CA LYS A 69 5.89 -4.76 9.57
C LYS A 69 5.82 -5.96 8.64
N ASP A 70 4.61 -6.39 8.35
CA ASP A 70 4.33 -7.30 7.25
C ASP A 70 3.85 -6.55 6.03
N ILE A 71 4.12 -7.10 4.85
CA ILE A 71 3.68 -6.53 3.59
C ILE A 71 2.89 -7.58 2.81
N ILE A 72 1.73 -7.19 2.31
CA ILE A 72 1.00 -7.87 1.25
C ILE A 72 1.13 -7.04 -0.02
N ILE A 73 1.58 -7.66 -1.12
CA ILE A 73 1.62 -7.03 -2.45
C ILE A 73 0.61 -7.78 -3.33
N ALA A 74 -0.46 -7.09 -3.69
CA ALA A 74 -1.62 -7.64 -4.37
C ALA A 74 -1.85 -6.92 -5.70
N ILE A 75 -1.48 -7.57 -6.80
CA ILE A 75 -1.51 -6.97 -8.14
C ILE A 75 -2.45 -7.77 -9.03
N ASN A 76 -3.37 -7.07 -9.68
CA ASN A 76 -4.24 -7.58 -10.73
C ASN A 76 -3.81 -7.07 -12.11
N ASP A 77 -4.32 -7.69 -13.17
CA ASP A 77 -4.11 -7.24 -14.55
C ASP A 77 -5.44 -7.05 -15.30
N ASN A 78 -6.53 -6.73 -14.58
CA ASN A 78 -7.83 -6.52 -15.21
C ASN A 78 -7.77 -5.30 -16.16
N ALA A 79 -8.80 -5.12 -17.00
CA ALA A 79 -8.83 -4.03 -17.98
C ALA A 79 -8.56 -2.63 -17.37
N GLN A 80 -8.97 -2.40 -16.13
CA GLN A 80 -8.76 -1.14 -15.41
C GLN A 80 -7.38 -1.01 -14.77
N ASP A 81 -6.64 -2.11 -14.62
CA ASP A 81 -5.28 -2.14 -14.06
C ASP A 81 -4.22 -2.03 -15.16
N GLY A 82 -4.55 -2.49 -16.36
CA GLY A 82 -3.58 -2.71 -17.44
C GLY A 82 -3.10 -4.17 -17.45
N LYS A 83 -3.01 -4.74 -18.66
CA LYS A 83 -2.58 -6.14 -18.84
C LYS A 83 -1.08 -6.33 -18.69
N ASP A 84 -0.31 -5.27 -18.93
CA ASP A 84 1.14 -5.28 -18.78
C ASP A 84 1.55 -4.88 -17.36
N VAL A 85 2.18 -5.82 -16.66
CA VAL A 85 2.73 -5.65 -15.30
C VAL A 85 4.25 -5.50 -15.29
N SER A 86 4.88 -5.29 -16.45
CA SER A 86 6.33 -5.11 -16.60
C SER A 86 6.88 -3.97 -15.75
N TRP A 87 6.07 -2.96 -15.43
CA TRP A 87 6.44 -1.86 -14.55
C TRP A 87 6.91 -2.31 -13.16
N LEU A 88 6.57 -3.53 -12.72
CA LEU A 88 7.08 -4.13 -11.48
C LEU A 88 8.61 -4.22 -11.48
N TRP A 89 9.24 -4.42 -12.64
CA TRP A 89 10.70 -4.51 -12.75
C TRP A 89 11.41 -3.16 -12.53
N ASP A 90 10.69 -2.04 -12.62
CA ASP A 90 11.23 -0.71 -12.33
C ASP A 90 11.04 -0.30 -10.85
N VAL A 91 10.46 -1.17 -10.03
CA VAL A 91 10.29 -0.94 -8.59
C VAL A 91 11.58 -1.26 -7.86
N GLN A 92 11.95 -0.39 -6.90
CA GLN A 92 13.19 -0.49 -6.12
C GLN A 92 13.05 -1.51 -4.97
N PHE A 93 12.65 -2.75 -5.25
CA PHE A 93 12.35 -3.77 -4.24
C PHE A 93 13.52 -4.07 -3.29
N LYS A 94 14.77 -3.95 -3.76
CA LYS A 94 15.98 -4.12 -2.92
C LYS A 94 16.00 -3.24 -1.67
N LEU A 95 15.32 -2.10 -1.70
CA LEU A 95 15.26 -1.22 -0.54
C LEU A 95 14.44 -1.82 0.62
N LEU A 96 13.60 -2.82 0.36
CA LEU A 96 12.81 -3.48 1.40
C LEU A 96 13.67 -4.20 2.46
N ASP A 97 14.90 -4.60 2.12
CA ASP A 97 15.84 -5.21 3.07
C ASP A 97 16.12 -4.29 4.28
N ASN A 98 16.01 -2.97 4.09
CA ASN A 98 16.27 -1.98 5.12
C ASN A 98 15.00 -1.52 5.87
N ALA A 99 13.84 -2.12 5.60
CA ALA A 99 12.53 -1.61 6.06
C ALA A 99 11.93 -2.36 7.27
N GLN A 100 12.71 -3.17 8.00
CA GLN A 100 12.23 -3.97 9.14
C GLN A 100 11.04 -4.88 8.79
N ILE A 101 11.14 -5.54 7.64
CA ILE A 101 10.08 -6.41 7.12
C ILE A 101 10.16 -7.77 7.82
N GLY A 102 9.04 -8.20 8.41
CA GLY A 102 8.88 -9.52 8.99
C GLY A 102 8.56 -10.57 7.94
N ASN A 103 7.45 -10.39 7.22
CA ASN A 103 7.03 -11.25 6.12
C ASN A 103 6.61 -10.41 4.91
N ILE A 104 6.85 -10.95 3.71
CA ILE A 104 6.27 -10.47 2.47
C ILE A 104 5.32 -11.55 1.94
N ILE A 105 4.10 -11.16 1.60
CA ILE A 105 3.08 -12.03 1.00
C ILE A 105 2.71 -11.46 -0.37
N THR A 106 2.79 -12.27 -1.42
CA THR A 106 2.28 -11.92 -2.75
C THR A 106 0.90 -12.51 -2.94
N SER A 107 0.01 -11.74 -3.59
CA SER A 107 -1.41 -12.08 -3.68
C SER A 107 -2.07 -11.61 -4.96
N SER A 108 -3.31 -12.08 -5.16
CA SER A 108 -4.22 -11.75 -6.26
C SER A 108 -3.76 -12.30 -7.62
N ILE A 109 -4.32 -11.79 -8.73
CA ILE A 109 -4.23 -12.44 -10.06
C ILE A 109 -2.79 -12.62 -10.53
N ARG A 110 -1.91 -11.63 -10.27
CA ARG A 110 -0.50 -11.65 -10.69
C ARG A 110 0.47 -11.99 -9.55
N CYS A 111 0.00 -12.79 -8.58
CA CYS A 111 0.82 -13.24 -7.45
C CYS A 111 2.15 -13.87 -7.89
N ASP A 112 2.15 -14.64 -8.98
CA ASP A 112 3.34 -15.31 -9.51
C ASP A 112 4.36 -14.32 -10.08
N ASP A 113 3.92 -13.36 -10.91
CA ASP A 113 4.80 -12.34 -11.46
C ASP A 113 5.47 -11.50 -10.39
N VAL A 114 4.70 -11.09 -9.37
CA VAL A 114 5.26 -10.34 -8.24
C VAL A 114 6.27 -11.21 -7.48
N SER A 115 5.96 -12.50 -7.24
CA SER A 115 6.87 -13.41 -6.54
C SER A 115 8.18 -13.61 -7.29
N VAL A 116 8.11 -13.79 -8.61
CA VAL A 116 9.29 -13.89 -9.47
C VAL A 116 10.09 -12.60 -9.40
N CYS A 117 9.45 -11.44 -9.56
CA CYS A 117 10.12 -10.14 -9.50
C CYS A 117 10.89 -9.97 -8.18
N LEU A 118 10.24 -10.20 -7.03
CA LEU A 118 10.87 -10.10 -5.71
C LEU A 118 12.06 -11.07 -5.56
N LYS A 119 11.93 -12.31 -6.04
CA LYS A 119 13.01 -13.29 -6.05
C LYS A 119 14.23 -12.80 -6.84
N TYR A 120 14.02 -12.22 -8.02
CA TYR A 120 15.10 -11.65 -8.84
C TYR A 120 15.79 -10.46 -8.16
N PHE A 121 15.07 -9.73 -7.31
CA PHE A 121 15.65 -8.66 -6.50
C PHE A 121 16.33 -9.13 -5.21
N GLY A 122 16.36 -10.44 -4.92
CA GLY A 122 17.06 -11.04 -3.78
C GLY A 122 16.20 -11.21 -2.53
N LEU A 123 14.88 -11.01 -2.61
CA LEU A 123 13.97 -11.20 -1.49
C LEU A 123 13.54 -12.67 -1.41
N GLU A 124 14.15 -13.42 -0.50
CA GLU A 124 13.93 -14.87 -0.37
C GLU A 124 12.75 -15.23 0.56
N ASN A 125 12.42 -14.38 1.53
CA ASN A 125 11.36 -14.61 2.52
C ASN A 125 9.96 -14.21 2.01
N VAL A 126 9.61 -14.61 0.79
CA VAL A 126 8.33 -14.29 0.14
C VAL A 126 7.39 -15.47 0.21
N LYS A 127 6.23 -15.29 0.84
CA LYS A 127 5.12 -16.25 0.85
C LYS A 127 4.18 -15.93 -0.30
N LYS A 128 3.76 -16.95 -1.04
CA LYS A 128 2.78 -16.79 -2.12
C LYS A 128 1.41 -17.26 -1.67
N VAL A 129 0.42 -16.37 -1.68
CA VAL A 129 -0.98 -16.64 -1.37
C VAL A 129 -1.85 -15.89 -2.36
N CYS A 130 -2.19 -16.52 -3.48
CA CYS A 130 -2.88 -15.86 -4.60
C CYS A 130 -4.35 -15.48 -4.33
N ASP A 131 -4.86 -15.79 -3.13
CA ASP A 131 -6.14 -15.32 -2.63
C ASP A 131 -5.95 -14.17 -1.63
N ILE A 132 -6.61 -13.04 -1.88
CA ILE A 132 -6.46 -11.83 -1.07
C ILE A 132 -7.03 -11.97 0.34
N LYS A 133 -8.12 -12.75 0.53
CA LYS A 133 -8.69 -13.02 1.85
C LYS A 133 -7.73 -13.85 2.70
N GLY A 134 -7.15 -14.89 2.10
CA GLY A 134 -6.12 -15.72 2.71
C GLY A 134 -4.85 -14.93 3.05
N ALA A 135 -4.38 -14.07 2.15
CA ALA A 135 -3.21 -13.22 2.39
C ALA A 135 -3.44 -12.27 3.58
N ILE A 136 -4.58 -11.57 3.61
CA ILE A 136 -4.96 -10.67 4.71
C ILE A 136 -5.06 -11.44 6.02
N THR A 137 -5.74 -12.58 6.02
CA THR A 137 -5.89 -13.43 7.22
C THR A 137 -4.53 -13.89 7.77
N GLN A 138 -3.59 -14.26 6.89
CA GLN A 138 -2.23 -14.64 7.31
C GLN A 138 -1.43 -13.45 7.85
N GLY A 139 -1.52 -12.28 7.20
CA GLY A 139 -0.85 -11.07 7.67
C GLY A 139 -1.38 -10.57 9.03
N LEU A 140 -2.67 -10.75 9.30
CA LEU A 140 -3.27 -10.38 10.59
C LEU A 140 -2.80 -11.30 11.73
N LYS A 141 -2.53 -12.59 11.45
CA LYS A 141 -2.12 -13.60 12.45
C LYS A 141 -0.69 -13.47 12.98
N THR A 142 0.16 -12.65 12.36
CA THR A 142 1.54 -12.48 12.82
C THR A 142 1.63 -11.61 14.08
N GLU A 143 2.76 -11.64 14.78
CA GLU A 143 3.02 -10.78 15.95
C GLU A 143 3.66 -9.42 15.59
N ASN A 144 3.73 -9.07 14.30
CA ASN A 144 4.32 -7.79 13.87
C ASN A 144 3.33 -6.63 14.07
N ASP A 145 3.85 -5.43 14.31
CA ASP A 145 3.09 -4.27 14.78
C ASP A 145 2.07 -3.73 13.76
N VAL A 146 2.39 -3.82 12.47
CA VAL A 146 1.60 -3.22 11.39
C VAL A 146 1.63 -4.07 10.13
N LEU A 147 0.49 -4.14 9.45
CA LEU A 147 0.33 -4.81 8.15
C LEU A 147 0.13 -3.77 7.06
N TYR A 148 1.03 -3.73 6.07
CA TYR A 148 0.86 -2.92 4.87
C TYR A 148 0.26 -3.78 3.75
N ILE A 149 -0.80 -3.29 3.12
CA ILE A 149 -1.46 -3.92 1.98
C ILE A 149 -1.31 -3.00 0.78
N ILE A 150 -0.42 -3.36 -0.13
CA ILE A 150 -0.08 -2.60 -1.33
C ILE A 150 -0.85 -3.21 -2.49
N VAL A 151 -1.77 -2.45 -3.06
CA VAL A 151 -2.74 -2.92 -4.06
C VAL A 151 -2.72 -2.05 -5.30
N ASN A 152 -3.03 -2.62 -6.46
CA ASN A 152 -3.46 -1.82 -7.61
C ASN A 152 -4.99 -1.66 -7.66
N TYR A 153 -5.52 -1.12 -8.76
CA TYR A 153 -6.85 -0.53 -8.76
C TYR A 153 -7.97 -1.54 -8.48
N THR A 154 -8.06 -2.66 -9.18
CA THR A 154 -9.13 -3.63 -8.91
C THR A 154 -8.88 -4.43 -7.63
N ALA A 155 -7.61 -4.70 -7.29
CA ALA A 155 -7.25 -5.37 -6.03
C ALA A 155 -7.63 -4.54 -4.80
N LEU A 156 -7.66 -3.21 -4.92
CA LEU A 156 -8.09 -2.30 -3.86
C LEU A 156 -9.52 -2.59 -3.41
N PHE A 157 -10.45 -2.80 -4.35
CA PHE A 157 -11.84 -3.04 -3.99
C PHE A 157 -12.02 -4.38 -3.28
N SER A 158 -11.34 -5.43 -3.76
CA SER A 158 -11.36 -6.74 -3.11
C SER A 158 -10.78 -6.68 -1.70
N ALA A 159 -9.61 -6.05 -1.52
CA ALA A 159 -8.99 -5.90 -0.20
C ALA A 159 -9.85 -5.04 0.74
N LYS A 160 -10.39 -3.92 0.25
CA LYS A 160 -11.22 -3.01 1.05
C LYS A 160 -12.50 -3.70 1.53
N LYS A 161 -13.19 -4.43 0.65
CA LYS A 161 -14.41 -5.18 1.01
C LYS A 161 -14.17 -6.12 2.18
N ILE A 162 -13.05 -6.83 2.16
CA ILE A 162 -12.64 -7.72 3.27
C ILE A 162 -12.36 -6.91 4.53
N LEU A 163 -11.59 -5.81 4.43
CA LEU A 163 -11.21 -4.99 5.59
C LEU A 163 -12.39 -4.24 6.23
N ASP A 164 -13.42 -3.91 5.46
CA ASP A 164 -14.64 -3.27 5.96
C ASP A 164 -15.57 -4.25 6.70
N GLY A 165 -15.33 -5.57 6.60
CA GLY A 165 -16.13 -6.61 7.26
C GLY A 165 -17.12 -7.33 6.34
N ASP A 166 -17.29 -6.89 5.09
CA ASP A 166 -18.34 -7.35 4.17
C ASP A 166 -18.15 -8.82 3.68
N ASP A 167 -17.03 -9.46 3.99
CA ASP A 167 -16.71 -10.85 3.60
C ASP A 167 -16.26 -11.73 4.80
N PHE A 168 -16.46 -11.28 6.04
CA PHE A 168 -16.21 -12.08 7.26
C PHE A 168 -17.47 -12.78 7.80
N GLU A 169 -18.62 -12.61 7.16
CA GLU A 169 -19.81 -13.40 7.42
C GLU A 169 -19.77 -14.65 6.53
N ASP A 170 -19.61 -15.82 7.19
CA ASP A 170 -19.74 -17.16 6.60
C ASP A 170 -21.21 -17.53 6.36
#